data_AF-A0A2N5WTV9-F1
#
_entry.id   AF-A0A2N5WTV9-F1
#
_cell.length_a   1.000
_cell.length_b   1.000
_cell.length_c   1.000
_cell.angle_alpha   90.00
_cell.angle_beta   90.00
_cell.angle_gamma   90.00
#
_symmetry.space_group_name_H-M   'P 1'
#
loop_
_entity.id
_entity.type
_entity.pdbx_description
1 polymer ?
#
loop_
_entity_poly.entity_id
_entity_poly.type
_entity_poly.pdbx_seq_one_letter_code
_entity_poly.pdbx_strand_id
1 'polypeptide(L)'
;MAAVDLSDRPDSPGAAPRLRRARLAVVLLFLANALVYANLVPRFPEIRDSMGLSNTAMGAAIAAAPAGALLVGLSAGALGALVGSGRLAVLCGFGFAVVVPLLGLADRWWTLAGLLFLTGALDAVMDSAMNTHGLRVQRGYGRSILSGFHGVWSVGAVAGGLAGTAAAGLGVPDR
;
A
#
# COMPACT_ATOMS: atom_id res chain seq x y z
N MET A 1 -3.17 -25.37 -5.60
CA MET A 1 -2.16 -24.36 -5.21
C MET A 1 -2.37 -24.07 -3.72
N ALA A 2 -1.44 -24.50 -2.88
CA ALA A 2 -1.69 -24.81 -1.48
C ALA A 2 -2.17 -23.59 -0.68
N ALA A 3 -3.39 -23.68 -0.14
CA ALA A 3 -3.77 -22.95 1.05
C ALA A 3 -2.68 -23.18 2.11
N VAL A 4 -2.35 -22.16 2.89
CA VAL A 4 -1.63 -22.39 4.15
C VAL A 4 -2.59 -23.18 5.03
N ASP A 5 -2.50 -24.50 4.93
CA ASP A 5 -3.19 -25.43 5.80
C ASP A 5 -2.54 -25.29 7.18
N LEU A 6 -3.24 -24.61 8.09
CA LEU A 6 -2.84 -24.45 9.47
C LEU A 6 -3.23 -25.67 10.32
N SER A 7 -3.57 -26.81 9.68
CA SER A 7 -3.62 -28.12 10.35
C SER A 7 -2.23 -28.63 10.78
N ASP A 8 -1.15 -27.98 10.32
CA ASP A 8 0.20 -28.20 10.86
C ASP A 8 0.16 -27.99 12.37
N ARG A 9 0.29 -29.09 13.12
CA ARG A 9 0.40 -29.09 14.58
C ARG A 9 1.43 -28.02 14.98
N PRO A 10 1.23 -27.29 16.08
CA PRO A 10 2.16 -26.26 16.56
C PRO A 10 3.62 -26.74 16.65
N ASP A 11 3.83 -28.05 16.74
CA ASP A 11 5.12 -28.72 16.93
C ASP A 11 5.77 -29.21 15.61
N SER A 12 5.22 -28.86 14.45
CA SER A 12 5.77 -29.27 13.16
C SER A 12 7.16 -28.66 12.95
N PRO A 13 8.22 -29.41 12.57
CA PRO A 13 9.60 -28.91 12.47
C PRO A 13 9.78 -27.67 11.56
N GLY A 14 8.84 -27.42 10.65
CA GLY A 14 8.82 -26.26 9.74
C GLY A 14 7.99 -25.06 10.19
N ALA A 15 7.23 -25.14 11.29
CA ALA A 15 6.28 -24.11 11.70
C ALA A 15 6.99 -22.79 12.09
N ALA A 16 8.06 -22.87 12.88
CA ALA A 16 8.79 -21.68 13.32
C ALA A 16 9.51 -20.92 12.17
N PRO A 17 10.24 -21.59 11.25
CA PRO A 17 10.80 -20.92 10.06
C PRO A 17 9.73 -20.30 9.15
N ARG A 18 8.62 -20.99 8.90
CA ARG A 18 7.50 -20.48 8.09
C ARG A 18 6.89 -19.22 8.71
N LEU A 19 6.65 -19.23 10.02
CA LEU A 19 6.08 -18.11 10.74
C LEU A 19 7.01 -16.88 10.79
N ARG A 20 8.33 -17.09 10.89
CA ARG A 20 9.34 -16.03 10.75
C ARG A 20 9.32 -15.40 9.37
N ARG A 21 9.26 -16.22 8.31
CA ARG A 21 9.14 -15.74 6.92
C ARG A 21 7.84 -14.96 6.69
N ALA A 22 6.72 -15.44 7.21
CA ALA A 22 5.44 -14.74 7.13
C ALA A 22 5.48 -13.38 7.85
N ARG A 23 6.09 -13.32 9.04
CA ARG A 23 6.32 -12.05 9.74
C ARG A 23 7.17 -11.08 8.93
N LEU A 24 8.27 -11.55 8.34
CA LEU A 24 9.11 -10.72 7.48
C LEU A 24 8.32 -10.20 6.27
N ALA A 25 7.52 -11.03 5.63
CA ALA A 25 6.68 -10.61 4.52
C ALA A 25 5.69 -9.50 4.92
N VAL A 26 5.04 -9.60 6.08
CA VAL A 26 4.16 -8.54 6.60
C VAL A 26 4.94 -7.26 6.88
N VAL A 27 6.12 -7.35 7.52
CA VAL A 27 6.99 -6.19 7.76
C VAL A 27 7.32 -5.47 6.45
N LEU A 28 7.70 -6.23 5.41
CA LEU A 28 8.02 -5.67 4.10
C LEU A 28 6.81 -5.05 3.41
N LEU A 29 5.61 -5.63 3.55
CA LEU A 29 4.37 -5.06 3.01
C LEU A 29 4.06 -3.70 3.66
N PHE A 30 4.11 -3.61 4.99
CA PHE A 30 3.89 -2.34 5.71
C PHE A 30 4.93 -1.29 5.34
N LEU A 31 6.21 -1.68 5.25
CA LEU A 31 7.30 -0.79 4.84
C LEU A 31 7.10 -0.27 3.41
N ALA A 32 6.84 -1.16 2.46
CA ALA A 32 6.70 -0.82 1.04
C ALA A 32 5.46 0.05 0.79
N ASN A 33 4.32 -0.29 1.39
CA ASN A 33 3.10 0.52 1.29
C ASN A 33 3.36 1.95 1.79
N ALA A 34 3.92 2.10 2.99
CA ALA A 34 4.22 3.41 3.57
C ALA A 34 5.21 4.23 2.73
N LEU A 35 6.28 3.59 2.26
CA LEU A 35 7.32 4.24 1.46
C LEU A 35 6.73 4.78 0.17
N VAL A 36 5.99 3.96 -0.58
CA VAL A 36 5.40 4.37 -1.85
C VAL A 36 4.33 5.44 -1.65
N TYR A 37 3.44 5.26 -0.66
CA TYR A 37 2.35 6.20 -0.39
C TYR A 37 2.89 7.58 0.03
N ALA A 38 3.82 7.62 0.99
CA ALA A 38 4.33 8.89 1.53
C ALA A 38 5.27 9.60 0.55
N ASN A 39 5.88 8.90 -0.39
CA ASN A 39 6.72 9.50 -1.43
C ASN A 39 5.92 10.38 -2.40
N LEU A 40 4.64 10.08 -2.59
CA LEU A 40 3.78 10.75 -3.56
C LEU A 40 3.38 12.18 -3.14
N VAL A 41 3.01 12.39 -1.88
CA VAL A 41 2.40 13.65 -1.44
C VAL A 41 3.30 14.88 -1.69
N PRO A 42 4.62 14.85 -1.42
CA PRO A 42 5.52 15.96 -1.73
C PRO A 42 5.56 16.35 -3.23
N ARG A 43 5.09 15.48 -4.13
CA ARG A 43 5.10 15.68 -5.58
C ARG A 43 3.84 16.31 -6.14
N PHE A 44 2.77 16.42 -5.34
CA PHE A 44 1.53 17.03 -5.82
C PHE A 44 1.68 18.47 -6.33
N PRO A 45 2.47 19.36 -5.70
CA PRO A 45 2.67 20.70 -6.25
C PRO A 45 3.29 20.67 -7.65
N GLU A 46 4.30 19.82 -7.86
CA GLU A 46 4.98 19.65 -9.15
C GLU A 46 4.00 19.14 -10.23
N ILE A 47 3.24 18.09 -9.94
CA ILE A 47 2.22 17.53 -10.86
C ILE A 47 1.13 18.56 -11.19
N ARG A 48 0.69 19.36 -10.20
CA ARG A 48 -0.28 20.43 -10.43
C ARG A 48 0.26 21.45 -11.41
N ASP A 49 1.48 21.90 -11.17
CA ASP A 49 2.10 23.00 -11.91
C ASP A 49 2.47 22.54 -13.34
N SER A 50 2.96 21.30 -13.50
CA SER A 50 3.29 20.72 -14.81
C SER A 50 2.07 20.53 -15.71
N MET A 51 0.90 20.28 -15.12
CA MET A 51 -0.39 20.19 -15.82
C MET A 51 -1.15 21.53 -15.92
N GLY A 52 -0.63 22.61 -15.32
CA GLY A 52 -1.31 23.91 -15.28
C GLY A 52 -2.66 23.90 -14.55
N LEU A 53 -2.83 23.02 -13.56
CA LEU A 53 -4.10 22.86 -12.84
C LEU A 53 -4.29 23.96 -11.78
N SER A 54 -5.53 24.41 -11.62
CA SER A 54 -5.90 25.21 -10.44
C SER A 54 -5.85 24.36 -9.16
N ASN A 55 -5.73 25.00 -8.00
CA ASN A 55 -5.80 24.31 -6.71
C ASN A 55 -7.12 23.54 -6.52
N THR A 56 -8.23 24.10 -7.00
CA THR A 56 -9.54 23.45 -6.95
C THR A 56 -9.56 22.19 -7.80
N ALA A 57 -9.02 22.25 -9.02
CA ALA A 57 -8.94 21.09 -9.91
C ALA A 57 -8.05 20.00 -9.29
N MET A 58 -6.86 20.36 -8.79
CA MET A 58 -5.98 19.40 -8.12
C MET A 58 -6.65 18.78 -6.87
N GLY A 59 -7.27 19.60 -6.02
CA GLY A 59 -8.00 19.11 -4.85
C GLY A 59 -9.12 18.13 -5.20
N ALA A 60 -9.87 18.40 -6.28
CA ALA A 60 -10.89 17.50 -6.79
C ALA A 60 -10.30 16.18 -7.33
N ALA A 61 -9.13 16.21 -7.97
CA ALA A 61 -8.43 14.99 -8.39
C ALA A 61 -7.95 14.17 -7.17
N ILE A 62 -7.37 14.82 -6.16
CA ILE A 62 -6.94 14.18 -4.90
C ILE A 62 -8.13 13.53 -4.18
N ALA A 63 -9.30 14.15 -4.20
CA ALA A 63 -10.52 13.59 -3.61
C ALA A 63 -10.98 12.26 -4.27
N ALA A 64 -10.53 11.96 -5.49
CA ALA A 64 -10.82 10.69 -6.13
C ALA A 64 -10.16 9.50 -5.40
N ALA A 65 -9.01 9.69 -4.75
CA ALA A 65 -8.34 8.65 -3.98
C ALA A 65 -9.19 8.11 -2.81
N PRO A 66 -9.65 8.92 -1.85
CA PRO A 66 -10.55 8.43 -0.81
C PRO A 66 -11.89 7.91 -1.37
N ALA A 67 -12.37 8.42 -2.50
CA ALA A 67 -13.56 7.84 -3.16
C ALA A 67 -13.31 6.39 -3.64
N GLY A 68 -12.16 6.12 -4.26
CA GLY A 68 -11.75 4.77 -4.64
C GLY A 68 -11.55 3.85 -3.44
N ALA A 69 -10.95 4.37 -2.38
CA ALA A 69 -10.80 3.64 -1.12
C ALA A 69 -12.15 3.21 -0.52
N LEU A 70 -13.14 4.11 -0.49
CA LEU A 70 -14.47 3.80 0.04
C LEU A 70 -15.24 2.81 -0.84
N LEU A 71 -15.21 3.00 -2.16
CA LEU A 71 -15.99 2.19 -3.10
C LEU A 71 -15.42 0.78 -3.25
N VAL A 72 -14.09 0.63 -3.22
CA VAL A 72 -13.42 -0.66 -3.46
C VAL A 72 -12.96 -1.31 -2.17
N GLY A 73 -12.55 -0.55 -1.15
CA GLY A 73 -11.97 -1.07 0.09
C GLY A 73 -12.89 -2.05 0.84
N LEU A 74 -14.22 -1.84 0.77
CA LEU A 74 -15.20 -2.75 1.38
C LEU A 74 -15.16 -4.17 0.78
N SER A 75 -14.66 -4.33 -0.44
CA SER A 75 -14.50 -5.63 -1.09
C SER A 75 -13.32 -6.45 -0.54
N ALA A 76 -12.41 -5.85 0.22
CA ALA A 76 -11.16 -6.48 0.66
C ALA A 76 -11.39 -7.77 1.47
N GLY A 77 -12.43 -7.81 2.31
CA GLY A 77 -12.79 -9.01 3.07
C GLY A 77 -13.21 -10.17 2.16
N ALA A 78 -14.11 -9.90 1.20
CA ALA A 78 -14.59 -10.89 0.24
C ALA A 78 -13.46 -11.37 -0.69
N LEU A 79 -12.70 -10.45 -1.29
CA LEU A 79 -11.54 -10.78 -2.11
C LEU A 79 -10.50 -11.57 -1.31
N GLY A 80 -10.25 -11.19 -0.07
CA GLY A 80 -9.30 -11.85 0.83
C GLY A 80 -9.73 -13.26 1.22
N ALA A 81 -11.04 -13.55 1.26
CA ALA A 81 -11.57 -14.89 1.43
C ALA A 81 -11.37 -15.76 0.16
N LEU A 82 -11.47 -15.16 -1.03
CA LEU A 82 -11.30 -15.87 -2.30
C LEU A 82 -9.84 -16.24 -2.60
N VAL A 83 -8.90 -15.30 -2.45
CA VAL A 83 -7.50 -15.49 -2.89
C VAL A 83 -6.49 -15.58 -1.74
N GLY A 84 -6.93 -15.33 -0.51
CA GLY A 84 -6.09 -15.26 0.69
C GLY A 84 -5.50 -13.86 0.93
N SER A 85 -5.54 -13.41 2.17
CA SER A 85 -5.16 -12.03 2.55
C SER A 85 -3.71 -11.67 2.22
N GLY A 86 -2.75 -12.59 2.44
CA GLY A 86 -1.34 -12.32 2.11
C GLY A 86 -1.10 -12.17 0.61
N ARG A 87 -1.75 -13.00 -0.21
CA ARG A 87 -1.65 -12.92 -1.67
C ARG A 87 -2.34 -11.67 -2.20
N LEU A 88 -3.51 -11.34 -1.67
CA LEU A 88 -4.24 -10.12 -2.04
C LEU A 88 -3.39 -8.87 -1.76
N ALA A 89 -2.78 -8.79 -0.56
CA ALA A 89 -1.90 -7.68 -0.20
C ALA A 89 -0.73 -7.51 -1.18
N VAL A 90 -0.10 -8.60 -1.60
CA VAL A 90 1.00 -8.58 -2.59
C VAL A 90 0.50 -8.13 -3.97
N LEU A 91 -0.63 -8.65 -4.44
CA LEU A 91 -1.20 -8.28 -5.74
C LEU A 91 -1.57 -6.80 -5.79
N CYS A 92 -2.26 -6.30 -4.76
CA CYS A 92 -2.58 -4.88 -4.65
C CYS A 92 -1.32 -4.03 -4.49
N GLY A 93 -0.30 -4.50 -3.76
CA GLY A 93 0.99 -3.81 -3.63
C GLY A 93 1.75 -3.67 -4.95
N PHE A 94 1.74 -4.69 -5.81
CA PHE A 94 2.29 -4.56 -7.16
C PHE A 94 1.50 -3.56 -8.01
N GLY A 95 0.16 -3.63 -7.97
CA GLY A 95 -0.68 -2.64 -8.63
C GLY A 95 -0.37 -1.22 -8.15
N PHE A 96 -0.25 -1.03 -6.84
CA PHE A 96 0.04 0.25 -6.22
C PHE A 96 1.40 0.80 -6.65
N ALA A 97 2.45 -0.05 -6.64
CA ALA A 97 3.78 0.30 -7.09
C ALA A 97 3.85 0.65 -8.60
N VAL A 98 2.94 0.11 -9.41
CA VAL A 98 2.83 0.45 -10.84
C VAL A 98 2.04 1.74 -11.04
N VAL A 99 0.92 1.92 -10.35
CA VAL A 99 0.01 3.05 -10.56
C VAL A 99 0.61 4.37 -10.08
N VAL A 100 1.35 4.37 -8.96
CA VAL A 100 1.89 5.61 -8.38
C VAL A 100 2.84 6.35 -9.34
N PRO A 101 3.82 5.71 -9.99
CA PRO A 101 4.64 6.36 -11.01
C PRO A 101 3.85 6.92 -12.21
N LEU A 102 2.73 6.30 -12.58
CA LEU A 102 1.90 6.77 -13.70
C LEU A 102 1.24 8.11 -13.42
N LEU A 103 1.12 8.54 -12.15
CA LEU A 103 0.55 9.84 -11.78
C LEU A 103 1.34 10.99 -12.39
N GLY A 104 2.67 10.88 -12.47
CA GLY A 104 3.52 11.90 -13.11
C GLY A 104 3.42 11.91 -14.64
N LEU A 105 2.87 10.85 -15.24
CA LEU A 105 2.62 10.77 -16.69
C LEU A 105 1.23 11.25 -17.09
N ALA A 106 0.41 11.69 -16.13
CA ALA A 106 -0.94 12.19 -16.42
C ALA A 106 -0.87 13.52 -17.18
N ASP A 107 -1.47 13.56 -18.38
CA ASP A 107 -1.54 14.76 -19.23
C ASP A 107 -2.82 15.58 -19.01
N ARG A 108 -3.85 14.97 -18.40
CA ARG A 108 -5.19 15.52 -18.26
C ARG A 108 -5.77 15.26 -16.88
N TRP A 109 -6.58 16.20 -16.42
CA TRP A 109 -7.18 16.16 -15.08
C TRP A 109 -7.91 14.84 -14.78
N TRP A 110 -8.70 14.31 -15.73
CA TRP A 110 -9.45 13.08 -15.53
C TRP A 110 -8.55 11.83 -15.49
N THR A 111 -7.43 11.84 -16.21
CA THR A 111 -6.42 10.79 -16.12
C THR A 111 -5.81 10.77 -14.74
N LEU A 112 -5.41 11.94 -14.22
CA LEU A 112 -4.90 12.09 -12.86
C LEU A 112 -5.93 11.62 -11.81
N ALA A 113 -7.18 12.06 -11.92
CA ALA A 113 -8.25 11.66 -11.01
C ALA A 113 -8.51 10.14 -11.06
N GLY A 114 -8.51 9.52 -12.25
CA GLY A 114 -8.68 8.08 -12.42
C GLY A 114 -7.53 7.28 -11.81
N LEU A 115 -6.29 7.74 -11.97
CA LEU A 115 -5.11 7.12 -11.35
C LEU A 115 -5.12 7.29 -9.83
N LEU A 116 -5.52 8.46 -9.31
CA LEU A 116 -5.67 8.68 -7.86
C LEU A 116 -6.78 7.81 -7.28
N PHE A 117 -7.92 7.68 -7.97
CA PHE A 117 -8.97 6.73 -7.60
C PHE A 117 -8.44 5.31 -7.49
N LEU A 118 -7.71 4.84 -8.51
CA LEU A 118 -7.14 3.50 -8.52
C LEU A 118 -6.08 3.33 -7.41
N THR A 119 -5.28 4.38 -7.16
CA THR A 119 -4.30 4.43 -6.07
C THR A 119 -4.98 4.20 -4.73
N GLY A 120 -6.03 4.96 -4.41
CA GLY A 120 -6.78 4.80 -3.16
C GLY A 120 -7.55 3.48 -3.06
N ALA A 121 -8.09 2.97 -4.16
CA ALA A 121 -8.74 1.66 -4.21
C ALA A 121 -7.75 0.51 -3.89
N LEU A 122 -6.58 0.53 -4.52
CA LEU A 122 -5.53 -0.46 -4.30
C LEU A 122 -4.95 -0.38 -2.89
N ASP A 123 -4.71 0.85 -2.41
CA ASP A 123 -4.21 1.10 -1.06
C ASP A 123 -5.17 0.55 0.01
N ALA A 124 -6.46 0.87 -0.07
CA ALA A 124 -7.44 0.41 0.91
C ALA A 124 -7.58 -1.12 0.96
N VAL A 125 -7.54 -1.78 -0.20
CA VAL A 125 -7.58 -3.24 -0.27
C VAL A 125 -6.28 -3.85 0.23
N MET A 126 -5.13 -3.29 -0.15
CA MET A 126 -3.81 -3.71 0.33
C MET A 126 -3.72 -3.60 1.85
N ASP A 127 -4.10 -2.45 2.42
CA ASP A 127 -4.05 -2.17 3.85
C ASP A 127 -4.90 -3.16 4.64
N SER A 128 -6.16 -3.33 4.24
CA SER A 128 -7.06 -4.30 4.86
C SER A 128 -6.51 -5.73 4.79
N ALA A 129 -5.95 -6.12 3.65
CA ALA A 129 -5.39 -7.44 3.43
C ALA A 129 -4.10 -7.69 4.22
N MET A 130 -3.18 -6.73 4.28
CA MET A 130 -1.93 -6.85 5.04
C MET A 130 -2.18 -6.86 6.55
N ASN A 131 -3.12 -6.05 7.06
CA ASN A 131 -3.54 -6.09 8.46
C ASN A 131 -4.17 -7.43 8.82
N THR A 132 -5.08 -7.93 7.97
CA THR A 132 -5.69 -9.26 8.14
C THR A 132 -4.64 -10.37 8.14
N HIS A 133 -3.64 -10.30 7.26
CA HIS A 133 -2.54 -11.26 7.24
C HIS A 133 -1.65 -11.14 8.48
N GLY A 134 -1.33 -9.92 8.91
CA GLY A 134 -0.58 -9.63 10.13
C GLY A 134 -1.24 -10.22 11.37
N LEU A 135 -2.57 -10.10 11.50
CA LEU A 135 -3.33 -10.72 12.58
C LEU A 135 -3.30 -12.26 12.55
N ARG A 136 -3.23 -12.87 11.35
CA ARG A 136 -3.02 -14.33 11.22
C ARG A 136 -1.62 -14.74 11.67
N VAL A 137 -0.59 -14.00 11.27
CA VAL A 137 0.80 -14.22 11.72
C VAL A 137 0.91 -14.04 13.23
N GLN A 138 0.30 -12.99 13.78
CA GLN A 138 0.29 -12.71 15.21
C GLN A 138 -0.25 -13.88 16.04
N ARG A 139 -1.32 -14.53 15.58
CA ARG A 139 -1.89 -15.71 16.26
C ARG A 139 -0.86 -16.83 16.41
N GLY A 140 0.00 -17.06 15.40
CA GLY A 140 1.08 -18.03 15.50
C GLY A 140 2.18 -17.66 16.50
N TYR A 141 2.35 -16.37 16.82
CA TYR A 141 3.32 -15.89 17.81
C TYR A 141 2.81 -15.96 19.26
N GLY A 142 1.51 -16.16 19.48
CA GLY A 142 0.90 -16.20 20.82
C GLY A 142 0.97 -14.89 21.62
N ARG A 143 1.40 -13.78 20.99
CA ARG A 143 1.53 -12.46 21.60
C ARG A 143 1.29 -11.37 20.58
N SER A 144 0.94 -10.16 21.02
CA SER A 144 0.79 -9.01 20.13
C SER A 144 2.12 -8.65 19.46
N ILE A 145 2.08 -8.47 18.13
CA ILE A 145 3.19 -7.98 17.30
C ILE A 145 2.74 -6.90 16.29
N LEU A 146 1.43 -6.60 16.22
CA LEU A 146 0.84 -5.66 15.27
C LEU A 146 1.39 -4.23 15.43
N SER A 147 1.59 -3.76 16.67
CA SER A 147 2.20 -2.45 16.92
C SER A 147 3.60 -2.31 16.31
N GLY A 148 4.36 -3.42 16.23
CA GLY A 148 5.65 -3.43 15.56
C GLY A 148 5.54 -3.24 14.04
N PHE A 149 4.48 -3.75 13.41
CA PHE A 149 4.20 -3.51 11.99
C PHE A 149 3.88 -2.04 11.72
N HIS A 150 3.04 -1.41 12.55
CA HIS A 150 2.78 0.02 12.45
C HIS A 150 4.02 0.88 12.74
N GLY A 151 4.88 0.46 13.68
CA GLY A 151 6.16 1.13 13.92
C GLY A 151 7.04 1.15 12.66
N VAL A 152 7.12 0.03 11.94
CA VAL A 152 7.84 -0.06 10.66
C VAL A 152 7.16 0.79 9.57
N TRP A 153 5.83 0.79 9.52
CA TRP A 153 5.08 1.65 8.59
C TRP A 153 5.42 3.12 8.80
N SER A 154 5.46 3.60 10.04
CA SER A 154 5.83 4.98 10.35
C SER A 154 7.25 5.31 9.88
N VAL A 155 8.21 4.40 10.09
CA VAL A 155 9.58 4.54 9.56
C VAL A 155 9.57 4.62 8.02
N GLY A 156 8.78 3.77 7.37
CA GLY A 156 8.60 3.79 5.92
C GLY A 156 7.98 5.08 5.41
N ALA A 157 6.99 5.63 6.11
CA ALA A 157 6.33 6.88 5.76
C ALA A 157 7.29 8.08 5.87
N VAL A 158 8.09 8.14 6.94
CA VAL A 158 9.13 9.17 7.09
C VAL A 158 10.17 9.04 5.98
N ALA A 159 10.70 7.84 5.74
CA ALA A 159 11.67 7.60 4.68
C ALA A 159 11.11 7.94 3.28
N GLY A 160 9.87 7.55 3.00
CA GLY A 160 9.16 7.83 1.76
C GLY A 160 8.96 9.33 1.54
N GLY A 161 8.45 10.04 2.55
CA GLY A 161 8.25 11.48 2.49
C GLY A 161 9.56 12.25 2.32
N LEU A 162 10.63 11.84 3.00
CA LEU A 162 11.96 12.42 2.81
C LEU A 162 12.50 12.16 1.40
N ALA A 163 12.35 10.94 0.87
CA ALA A 163 12.76 10.61 -0.48
C ALA A 163 11.97 11.42 -1.53
N GLY A 164 10.65 11.56 -1.35
CA GLY A 164 9.79 12.34 -2.24
C GLY A 164 10.16 13.82 -2.24
N THR A 165 10.39 14.37 -1.04
CA THR A 165 10.85 15.75 -0.84
C THR A 165 12.23 15.99 -1.45
N ALA A 166 13.20 15.11 -1.18
CA ALA A 166 14.55 15.23 -1.72
C ALA A 166 14.52 15.20 -3.25
N ALA A 167 13.79 14.27 -3.84
CA ALA A 167 13.76 14.14 -5.27
C ALA A 167 12.97 15.30 -5.93
N ALA A 168 11.97 15.89 -5.27
CA ALA A 168 11.34 17.15 -5.72
C ALA A 168 12.32 18.33 -5.63
N GLY A 169 13.07 18.44 -4.54
CA GLY A 169 14.07 19.50 -4.35
C GLY A 169 15.27 19.40 -5.28
N LEU A 170 15.63 18.19 -5.71
CA LEU A 170 16.68 17.94 -6.72
C LEU A 170 16.20 18.11 -8.16
N GLY A 171 14.91 18.43 -8.37
CA GLY A 171 14.34 18.55 -9.71
C GLY A 171 14.35 17.24 -10.50
N VAL A 172 14.28 16.09 -9.80
CA VAL A 172 14.07 14.80 -10.47
C VAL A 172 12.70 14.88 -11.15
N PRO A 173 12.63 14.80 -12.49
CA PRO A 173 11.39 15.02 -13.21
C PRO A 173 10.26 14.12 -12.73
N ASP A 174 9.05 14.67 -12.74
CA ASP A 174 7.81 13.91 -12.62
C ASP A 174 7.52 13.03 -13.85
N ARG A 175 8.26 13.21 -14.95
CA ARG A 175 8.08 12.54 -16.25
C ARG A 175 9.40 12.20 -16.96
#